data_AF-A0A9E3KGD9-F1
#
_entry.id   AF-A0A9E3KGD9-F1
#
_cell.length_a   1.000
_cell.length_b   1.000
_cell.length_c   1.000
_cell.angle_alpha   90.00
_cell.angle_beta   90.00
_cell.angle_gamma   90.00
#
_symmetry.space_group_name_H-M   'P 1'
#
loop_
_entity.id
_entity.type
_entity.pdbx_description
1 polymer ?
#
loop_
_entity_poly.entity_id
_entity_poly.type
_entity_poly.pdbx_seq_one_letter_code
_entity_poly.pdbx_strand_id
1 'polypeptide(L)'
;MYRLLFLALVLLMACNKQASDIDSILITVERNYEVPKKSEQVVIFIDWKELIKRAPGVQHTTPVVTDRNFGTEVPVGLIDTDDDKSPDFLILEYTLNSNEPVFTFLIEAGNSKQEVITSTQEVDTRFEVSFLTPLREYEKKNGAVTDFSSALVNSTMNQYPDLEKFPIYAPDRWNYEYSFFMAGVYRQGKKVKSDSYVLYAQQWVDGFITNEGSFEPGVYNMKEYKLDDILPGRVVIYLHEETKNPKYKAIADTLILHLAQQPKTSDGGYWHKEIYPYQMWLDGIFMADVFSMQYAKAYNQPEWFDESIHQIKLIYQRTLDPTTGLLYHGWDESKNPVWAHPERGTSPEFWGRAVGWYLMALVESLDYIPENHPERDEVIKILQDLSAVVRKYQDSSSKLWYQVMDKGNQPGNWIETSCSAMFAYAFAKGHRQGFLDESYLVTANEAFNALLDQYVFVDDAGNLHLDQTVKIGTLNPKNSKGDFEYYISTERRIDDYKGLASLLFLSIELNK
;
A
#
# COMPACT_ATOMS: atom_id res chain seq x y z
N MET A 1 27.10 46.40 -13.20
CA MET A 1 25.75 46.90 -13.55
C MET A 1 24.88 45.84 -14.23
N TYR A 2 25.36 45.07 -15.21
CA TYR A 2 24.54 44.08 -15.94
C TYR A 2 24.07 42.84 -15.12
N ARG A 3 24.80 42.41 -14.08
CA ARG A 3 24.36 41.31 -13.19
C ARG A 3 23.25 41.69 -12.19
N LEU A 4 23.08 42.97 -11.89
CA LEU A 4 22.02 43.45 -10.99
C LEU A 4 20.68 43.68 -11.72
N LEU A 5 20.71 44.00 -13.02
CA LEU A 5 19.50 44.09 -13.83
C LEU A 5 18.86 42.72 -14.10
N PHE A 6 19.66 41.64 -14.21
CA PHE A 6 19.13 40.29 -14.43
C PHE A 6 18.43 39.74 -13.18
N LEU A 7 18.97 40.02 -11.99
CA LEU A 7 18.32 39.66 -10.73
C LEU A 7 17.02 40.46 -10.50
N ALA A 8 17.01 41.74 -10.86
CA ALA A 8 15.81 42.58 -10.76
C ALA A 8 14.71 42.15 -11.75
N LEU A 9 15.06 41.69 -12.96
CA LEU A 9 14.08 41.18 -13.93
C LEU A 9 13.47 39.83 -13.49
N VAL A 10 14.27 38.96 -12.87
CA VAL A 10 13.80 37.68 -12.30
C VAL A 10 12.92 37.91 -11.06
N LEU A 11 13.23 38.92 -10.23
CA LEU A 11 12.39 39.32 -9.09
C LEU A 11 11.12 40.08 -9.50
N LEU A 12 11.14 40.83 -10.61
CA LEU A 12 9.94 41.50 -11.15
C LEU A 12 9.00 40.53 -11.88
N MET A 13 9.52 39.44 -12.48
CA MET A 13 8.68 38.34 -13.00
C MET A 13 8.05 37.49 -11.89
N ALA A 14 8.62 37.50 -10.68
CA ALA A 14 8.05 36.82 -9.51
C ALA A 14 6.92 37.59 -8.82
N CYS A 15 6.65 38.85 -9.20
CA CYS A 15 5.68 39.72 -8.52
C CYS A 15 4.39 39.98 -9.31
N ASN A 16 4.10 39.20 -10.35
CA ASN A 16 2.87 39.35 -11.16
C ASN A 16 2.14 38.02 -11.46
N LYS A 17 2.31 36.98 -10.62
CA LYS A 17 1.39 35.82 -10.64
C LYS A 17 0.13 36.19 -9.87
N GLN A 18 -0.78 36.85 -10.55
CA GLN A 18 -2.11 37.19 -10.04
C GLN A 18 -3.13 36.15 -10.52
N ALA A 19 -2.96 34.91 -10.06
CA ALA A 19 -3.93 33.82 -9.92
C ALA A 19 -3.12 32.59 -9.45
N SER A 20 -3.65 31.84 -8.49
CA SER A 20 -3.09 30.56 -8.06
C SER A 20 -3.39 29.51 -9.14
N ASP A 21 -2.69 29.58 -10.27
CA ASP A 21 -2.92 28.63 -11.35
C ASP A 21 -2.37 27.28 -10.92
N ILE A 22 -3.28 26.43 -10.45
CA ILE A 22 -3.02 25.01 -10.24
C ILE A 22 -2.76 24.45 -11.64
N ASP A 23 -1.51 24.06 -11.88
CA ASP A 23 -1.04 23.63 -13.21
C ASP A 23 -1.18 22.11 -13.43
N SER A 24 -1.67 21.38 -12.41
CA SER A 24 -1.82 19.93 -12.45
C SER A 24 -2.99 19.42 -11.62
N ILE A 25 -3.60 18.31 -12.01
CA ILE A 25 -4.63 17.62 -11.23
C ILE A 25 -4.53 16.10 -11.37
N LEU A 26 -4.80 15.39 -10.28
CA LEU A 26 -4.95 13.95 -10.26
C LEU A 26 -6.42 13.60 -10.46
N ILE A 27 -6.70 12.60 -11.28
CA ILE A 27 -8.04 12.04 -11.46
C ILE A 27 -7.99 10.52 -11.31
N THR A 28 -9.11 9.94 -10.88
CA THR A 28 -9.39 8.52 -11.05
C THR A 28 -10.45 8.31 -12.11
N VAL A 29 -10.33 7.21 -12.83
CA VAL A 29 -11.31 6.75 -13.81
C VAL A 29 -11.73 5.35 -13.41
N GLU A 30 -12.98 5.21 -13.01
CA GLU A 30 -13.59 3.92 -12.67
C GLU A 30 -14.46 3.44 -13.83
N ARG A 31 -14.46 2.13 -14.09
CA ARG A 31 -15.37 1.52 -15.06
C ARG A 31 -16.67 1.10 -14.41
N ASN A 32 -17.79 1.42 -15.04
CA ASN A 32 -19.13 1.05 -14.58
C ASN A 32 -19.70 -0.20 -15.28
N TYR A 33 -18.82 -1.06 -15.82
CA TYR A 33 -19.22 -2.27 -16.55
C TYR A 33 -18.32 -3.47 -16.26
N GLU A 34 -18.77 -4.66 -16.69
CA GLU A 34 -18.05 -5.91 -16.46
C GLU A 34 -16.62 -5.88 -17.00
N VAL A 35 -15.72 -6.47 -16.23
CA VAL A 35 -14.30 -6.62 -16.53
C VAL A 35 -14.10 -7.33 -17.88
N PRO A 36 -13.55 -6.66 -18.91
CA PRO A 36 -13.42 -7.26 -20.23
C PRO A 36 -12.39 -8.40 -20.20
N LYS A 37 -12.70 -9.54 -20.84
CA LYS A 37 -11.81 -10.74 -20.86
C LYS A 37 -10.49 -10.55 -21.61
N LYS A 38 -10.35 -9.45 -22.34
CA LYS A 38 -9.18 -9.07 -23.13
C LYS A 38 -9.00 -7.56 -23.03
N SER A 39 -7.81 -7.08 -23.36
CA SER A 39 -7.57 -5.65 -23.47
C SER A 39 -8.51 -5.01 -24.50
N GLU A 40 -9.00 -3.81 -24.17
CA GLU A 40 -9.94 -3.02 -24.99
C GLU A 40 -9.30 -1.64 -25.23
N GLN A 41 -9.36 -1.16 -26.48
CA GLN A 41 -9.05 0.24 -26.76
C GLN A 41 -10.28 1.07 -26.43
N VAL A 42 -10.11 2.10 -25.61
CA VAL A 42 -11.18 2.99 -25.18
C VAL A 42 -10.78 4.43 -25.34
N VAL A 43 -11.77 5.30 -25.39
CA VAL A 43 -11.60 6.75 -25.34
C VAL A 43 -12.29 7.24 -24.08
N ILE A 44 -11.49 7.77 -23.14
CA ILE A 44 -12.01 8.34 -21.89
C ILE A 44 -12.25 9.82 -22.11
N PHE A 45 -13.43 10.30 -21.76
CA PHE A 45 -13.81 11.70 -21.90
C PHE A 45 -13.75 12.40 -20.54
N ILE A 46 -13.05 13.52 -20.48
CA ILE A 46 -12.92 14.36 -19.29
C ILE A 46 -13.51 15.72 -19.62
N ASP A 47 -14.51 16.16 -18.85
CA ASP A 47 -15.16 17.46 -19.01
C ASP A 47 -14.13 18.59 -18.91
N TRP A 48 -13.94 19.34 -20.00
CA TRP A 48 -12.91 20.37 -20.09
C TRP A 48 -13.17 21.53 -19.13
N LYS A 49 -14.44 21.90 -18.96
CA LYS A 49 -14.85 23.02 -18.12
C LYS A 49 -14.58 22.74 -16.64
N GLU A 50 -14.90 21.54 -16.17
CA GLU A 50 -14.59 21.11 -14.81
C GLU A 50 -13.08 20.92 -14.61
N LEU A 51 -12.35 20.42 -15.62
CA LEU A 51 -10.88 20.34 -15.59
C LEU A 51 -10.24 21.72 -15.38
N ILE A 52 -10.54 22.70 -16.24
CA ILE A 52 -9.91 24.04 -16.14
C ILE A 52 -10.37 24.82 -14.90
N LYS A 53 -11.55 24.53 -14.37
CA LYS A 53 -12.02 25.12 -13.10
C LYS A 53 -11.17 24.66 -11.92
N ARG A 54 -10.65 23.43 -11.96
CA ARG A 54 -9.84 22.84 -10.89
C ARG A 54 -8.34 23.00 -11.11
N ALA A 55 -7.91 23.00 -12.37
CA ALA A 55 -6.53 23.24 -12.79
C ALA A 55 -6.48 24.31 -13.90
N PRO A 56 -6.66 25.61 -13.56
CA PRO A 56 -6.70 26.70 -14.54
C PRO A 56 -5.45 26.79 -15.42
N GLY A 57 -4.29 26.39 -14.91
CA GLY A 57 -3.04 26.40 -15.65
C GLY A 57 -3.04 25.50 -16.89
N VAL A 58 -3.87 24.47 -16.91
CA VAL A 58 -4.01 23.52 -18.03
C VAL A 58 -4.69 24.19 -19.25
N GLN A 59 -5.43 25.27 -19.05
CA GLN A 59 -6.29 25.88 -20.07
C GLN A 59 -5.54 26.38 -21.32
N HIS A 60 -4.25 26.69 -21.23
CA HIS A 60 -3.54 27.42 -22.29
C HIS A 60 -2.66 26.55 -23.20
N THR A 61 -2.56 25.27 -22.90
CA THR A 61 -1.67 24.33 -23.57
C THR A 61 -2.38 23.01 -23.84
N THR A 62 -1.88 22.20 -24.77
CA THR A 62 -2.33 20.81 -24.83
C THR A 62 -1.82 20.10 -23.56
N PRO A 63 -2.70 19.50 -22.74
CA PRO A 63 -2.27 18.87 -21.49
C PRO A 63 -1.32 17.70 -21.76
N VAL A 64 -0.40 17.45 -20.83
CA VAL A 64 0.34 16.20 -20.76
C VAL A 64 -0.37 15.31 -19.76
N VAL A 65 -0.69 14.08 -20.14
CA VAL A 65 -1.37 13.13 -19.26
C VAL A 65 -0.47 11.93 -19.01
N THR A 66 -0.21 11.65 -17.74
CA THR A 66 0.57 10.50 -17.31
C THR A 66 -0.34 9.48 -16.64
N ASP A 67 -0.31 8.25 -17.13
CA ASP A 67 -0.83 7.09 -16.41
C ASP A 67 0.04 6.85 -15.18
N ARG A 68 -0.53 7.09 -14.00
CA ARG A 68 0.18 7.00 -12.72
C ARG A 68 0.44 5.56 -12.30
N ASN A 69 -0.28 4.60 -12.87
CA ASN A 69 -0.10 3.20 -12.57
C ASN A 69 1.24 2.67 -13.12
N PHE A 70 1.67 3.16 -14.28
CA PHE A 70 2.92 2.72 -14.92
C PHE A 70 3.95 3.85 -15.14
N GLY A 71 3.58 5.10 -14.90
CA GLY A 71 4.44 6.27 -15.14
C GLY A 71 4.66 6.56 -16.63
N THR A 72 3.68 6.21 -17.48
CA THR A 72 3.76 6.37 -18.94
C THR A 72 2.85 7.47 -19.43
N GLU A 73 3.29 8.24 -20.43
CA GLU A 73 2.46 9.26 -21.07
C GLU A 73 1.33 8.60 -21.87
N VAL A 74 0.15 9.21 -21.82
CA VAL A 74 -1.08 8.77 -22.50
C VAL A 74 -1.37 9.72 -23.65
N PRO A 75 -1.64 9.22 -24.87
CA PRO A 75 -2.05 10.06 -25.98
C PRO A 75 -3.36 10.80 -25.68
N VAL A 76 -3.41 12.09 -25.99
CA VAL A 76 -4.57 12.94 -25.72
C VAL A 76 -5.02 13.73 -26.94
N GLY A 77 -6.28 14.16 -26.91
CA GLY A 77 -6.88 15.09 -27.86
C GLY A 77 -7.82 16.07 -27.17
N LEU A 78 -7.97 17.26 -27.76
CA LEU A 78 -8.97 18.24 -27.34
C LEU A 78 -10.11 18.23 -28.37
N ILE A 79 -11.32 17.95 -27.91
CA ILE A 79 -12.50 17.84 -28.77
C ILE A 79 -13.45 18.99 -28.51
N ASP A 80 -13.92 19.59 -29.61
CA ASP A 80 -15.03 20.53 -29.70
C ASP A 80 -16.22 19.81 -30.37
N THR A 81 -17.36 19.78 -29.69
CA THR A 81 -18.58 19.08 -30.13
C THR A 81 -19.67 20.03 -30.64
N ASP A 82 -19.54 21.34 -30.42
CA ASP A 82 -20.53 22.35 -30.81
C ASP A 82 -20.03 23.42 -31.81
N ASP A 83 -18.77 23.29 -32.26
CA ASP A 83 -18.08 24.13 -33.24
C ASP A 83 -17.88 25.59 -32.75
N ASP A 84 -17.84 25.82 -31.44
CA ASP A 84 -17.55 27.14 -30.84
C ASP A 84 -16.04 27.48 -30.77
N LYS A 85 -15.17 26.54 -31.17
CA LYS A 85 -13.71 26.60 -31.18
C LYS A 85 -13.06 26.57 -29.80
N SER A 86 -13.81 26.15 -28.78
CA SER A 86 -13.29 25.83 -27.46
C SER A 86 -13.45 24.33 -27.19
N PRO A 87 -12.54 23.71 -26.41
CA PRO A 87 -12.70 22.29 -26.09
C PRO A 87 -13.89 22.08 -25.15
N ASP A 88 -14.73 21.10 -25.46
CA ASP A 88 -15.71 20.53 -24.54
C ASP A 88 -15.10 19.42 -23.69
N PHE A 89 -14.20 18.64 -24.29
CA PHE A 89 -13.58 17.48 -23.65
C PHE A 89 -12.08 17.40 -23.90
N LEU A 90 -11.36 16.95 -22.88
CA LEU A 90 -10.07 16.27 -23.03
C LEU A 90 -10.36 14.78 -23.21
N ILE A 91 -9.87 14.18 -24.29
CA ILE A 91 -9.94 12.73 -24.49
C ILE A 91 -8.60 12.06 -24.22
N LEU A 92 -8.66 10.86 -23.64
CA LEU A 92 -7.52 9.96 -23.48
C LEU A 92 -7.73 8.72 -24.34
N GLU A 93 -6.80 8.44 -25.24
CA GLU A 93 -6.77 7.16 -25.96
C GLU A 93 -6.01 6.14 -25.12
N TYR A 94 -6.72 5.14 -24.59
CA TYR A 94 -6.15 4.25 -23.60
C TYR A 94 -6.47 2.78 -23.87
N THR A 95 -5.50 1.91 -23.58
CA THR A 95 -5.68 0.46 -23.65
C THR A 95 -5.99 -0.08 -22.27
N LEU A 96 -7.26 -0.35 -22.00
CA LEU A 96 -7.65 -1.01 -20.75
C LEU A 96 -7.07 -2.42 -20.73
N ASN A 97 -6.40 -2.77 -19.64
CA ASN A 97 -6.07 -4.15 -19.35
C ASN A 97 -7.23 -4.82 -18.57
N SER A 98 -7.33 -6.13 -18.68
CA SER A 98 -8.50 -6.88 -18.20
C SER A 98 -8.64 -6.97 -16.69
N ASN A 99 -7.74 -6.43 -15.86
CA ASN A 99 -7.71 -6.79 -14.43
C ASN A 99 -7.79 -5.58 -13.48
N GLU A 100 -7.75 -4.36 -14.00
CA GLU A 100 -7.82 -3.13 -13.20
C GLU A 100 -9.17 -2.42 -13.41
N PRO A 101 -9.95 -2.12 -12.36
CA PRO A 101 -11.21 -1.38 -12.44
C PRO A 101 -11.04 0.14 -12.26
N VAL A 102 -9.95 0.59 -11.63
CA VAL A 102 -9.68 2.00 -11.34
C VAL A 102 -8.33 2.39 -11.92
N PHE A 103 -8.30 3.44 -12.73
CA PHE A 103 -7.09 3.97 -13.36
C PHE A 103 -6.82 5.36 -12.82
N THR A 104 -5.55 5.67 -12.58
CA THR A 104 -5.16 6.98 -12.03
C THR A 104 -4.37 7.76 -13.06
N PHE A 105 -4.77 8.99 -13.35
CA PHE A 105 -4.09 9.86 -14.31
C PHE A 105 -3.70 11.18 -13.66
N LEU A 106 -2.48 11.63 -13.94
CA LEU A 106 -2.03 12.97 -13.62
C LEU A 106 -2.09 13.81 -14.91
N ILE A 107 -2.86 14.89 -14.87
CA ILE A 107 -3.04 15.83 -15.97
C ILE A 107 -2.26 17.10 -15.62
N GLU A 108 -1.34 17.51 -16.48
CA GLU A 108 -0.47 18.66 -16.27
C GLU A 108 -0.57 19.62 -17.45
N ALA A 109 -0.32 20.91 -17.21
CA ALA A 109 -0.12 21.88 -18.26
C ALA A 109 1.06 21.43 -19.13
N GLY A 110 0.83 21.33 -20.45
CA GLY A 110 1.87 20.97 -21.40
C GLY A 110 2.67 22.18 -21.87
N ASN A 111 3.42 21.96 -22.96
CA ASN A 111 4.27 23.00 -23.56
C ASN A 111 3.90 23.29 -25.03
N SER A 112 2.97 22.53 -25.60
CA SER A 112 2.51 22.68 -26.98
C SER A 112 1.25 23.53 -27.04
N LYS A 113 1.06 24.18 -28.20
CA LYS A 113 -0.17 24.90 -28.51
C LYS A 113 -1.34 23.90 -28.59
N GLN A 114 -2.51 24.35 -28.14
CA GLN A 114 -3.73 23.60 -28.28
C GLN A 114 -4.08 23.39 -29.75
N GLU A 115 -4.32 22.13 -30.10
CA GLU A 115 -4.95 21.73 -31.35
C GLU A 115 -6.29 21.11 -30.98
N VAL A 116 -7.37 21.85 -31.26
CA VAL A 116 -8.75 21.44 -30.98
C VAL A 116 -9.33 20.87 -32.27
N ILE A 117 -9.92 19.69 -32.18
CA ILE A 117 -10.48 18.96 -33.32
C ILE A 117 -12.00 18.89 -33.14
N THR A 118 -12.75 19.35 -34.14
CA THR A 118 -14.20 19.15 -34.18
C THR A 118 -14.50 17.66 -34.36
N SER A 119 -15.30 17.08 -33.46
CA SER A 119 -15.68 15.66 -33.54
C SER A 119 -17.15 15.46 -33.23
N THR A 120 -17.78 14.53 -33.94
CA THR A 120 -19.15 14.07 -33.67
C THR A 120 -19.17 12.73 -32.92
N GLN A 121 -18.06 12.35 -32.29
CA GLN A 121 -17.95 11.11 -31.53
C GLN A 121 -18.87 11.16 -30.31
N GLU A 122 -19.67 10.10 -30.11
CA GLU A 122 -20.49 9.98 -28.90
C GLU A 122 -19.60 9.78 -27.67
N VAL A 123 -19.93 10.47 -26.58
CA VAL A 123 -19.24 10.37 -25.29
C VAL A 123 -19.47 8.97 -24.71
N ASP A 124 -18.38 8.27 -24.39
CA ASP A 124 -18.46 6.96 -23.75
C ASP A 124 -18.82 7.12 -22.26
N THR A 125 -20.10 6.89 -21.93
CA THR A 125 -20.63 7.05 -20.56
C THR A 125 -20.35 5.85 -19.66
N ARG A 126 -19.51 4.89 -20.09
CA ARG A 126 -19.15 3.70 -19.30
C ARG A 126 -18.11 3.98 -18.21
N PHE A 127 -17.54 5.18 -18.19
CA PHE A 127 -16.50 5.59 -17.25
C PHE A 127 -17.01 6.69 -16.31
N GLU A 128 -16.60 6.59 -15.05
CA GLU A 128 -16.80 7.63 -14.05
C GLU A 128 -15.46 8.30 -13.74
N VAL A 129 -15.41 9.61 -13.91
CA VAL A 129 -14.20 10.41 -13.67
C VAL A 129 -14.36 11.14 -12.34
N SER A 130 -13.46 10.88 -11.40
CA SER A 130 -13.40 11.58 -10.11
C SER A 130 -12.15 12.46 -10.05
N PHE A 131 -12.35 13.73 -9.70
CA PHE A 131 -11.26 14.70 -9.53
C PHE A 131 -10.75 14.69 -8.10
N LEU A 132 -9.44 14.55 -7.94
CA LEU A 132 -8.81 14.40 -6.63
C LEU A 132 -8.11 15.69 -6.21
N THR A 133 -8.52 16.22 -5.06
CA THR A 133 -7.95 17.42 -4.45
C THR A 133 -6.88 17.01 -3.42
N PRO A 134 -5.65 17.56 -3.45
CA PRO A 134 -4.67 17.30 -2.40
C PRO A 134 -5.24 17.61 -1.01
N LEU A 135 -5.00 16.74 -0.03
CA LEU A 135 -5.60 16.86 1.31
C LEU A 135 -5.39 18.25 1.92
N ARG A 136 -4.18 18.82 1.81
CA ARG A 136 -3.89 20.14 2.36
C ARG A 136 -4.66 21.27 1.70
N GLU A 137 -4.98 21.16 0.42
CA GLU A 137 -5.84 22.13 -0.26
C GLU A 137 -7.31 21.94 0.14
N TYR A 138 -7.74 20.69 0.33
CA TYR A 138 -9.06 20.37 0.88
C TYR A 138 -9.25 20.96 2.29
N GLU A 139 -8.27 20.78 3.18
CA GLU A 139 -8.31 21.27 4.57
C GLU A 139 -8.37 22.80 4.68
N LYS A 140 -7.73 23.53 3.76
CA LYS A 140 -7.82 25.01 3.72
C LYS A 140 -9.26 25.50 3.49
N LYS A 141 -10.07 24.73 2.77
CA LYS A 141 -11.46 25.10 2.42
C LYS A 141 -12.47 24.52 3.41
N ASN A 142 -12.23 23.33 3.93
CA ASN A 142 -13.21 22.56 4.70
C ASN A 142 -12.86 22.41 6.19
N GLY A 143 -11.69 22.86 6.62
CA GLY A 143 -11.15 22.64 7.96
C GLY A 143 -10.24 21.40 8.02
N ALA A 144 -9.38 21.35 9.04
CA ALA A 144 -8.42 20.26 9.22
C ALA A 144 -9.12 18.93 9.56
N VAL A 145 -8.61 17.83 9.01
CA VAL A 145 -9.06 16.48 9.36
C VAL A 145 -8.37 16.07 10.65
N THR A 146 -9.02 16.31 11.79
CA THR A 146 -8.43 16.12 13.13
C THR A 146 -8.48 14.69 13.68
N ASP A 147 -9.32 13.83 13.10
CA ASP A 147 -9.38 12.39 13.37
C ASP A 147 -9.24 11.65 12.03
N PHE A 148 -8.02 11.68 11.51
CA PHE A 148 -7.61 11.11 10.24
C PHE A 148 -7.83 9.60 10.21
N SER A 149 -7.52 8.89 11.30
CA SER A 149 -7.73 7.43 11.36
C SER A 149 -9.21 7.06 11.18
N SER A 150 -10.16 7.74 11.84
CA SER A 150 -11.59 7.53 11.60
C SER A 150 -12.02 8.00 10.20
N ALA A 151 -11.49 9.13 9.71
CA ALA A 151 -11.81 9.63 8.37
C ALA A 151 -11.41 8.63 7.28
N LEU A 152 -10.25 7.96 7.42
CA LEU A 152 -9.79 6.94 6.49
C LEU A 152 -10.70 5.71 6.51
N VAL A 153 -11.09 5.22 7.69
CA VAL A 153 -12.05 4.11 7.82
C VAL A 153 -13.40 4.47 7.20
N ASN A 154 -13.92 5.66 7.51
CA ASN A 154 -15.19 6.14 6.97
C ASN A 154 -15.15 6.27 5.45
N SER A 155 -14.04 6.75 4.88
CA SER A 155 -13.86 6.85 3.43
C SER A 155 -14.02 5.50 2.74
N THR A 156 -13.43 4.44 3.30
CA THR A 156 -13.60 3.09 2.76
C THR A 156 -15.01 2.56 2.96
N MET A 157 -15.61 2.73 4.15
CA MET A 157 -16.98 2.27 4.42
C MET A 157 -18.03 3.00 3.58
N ASN A 158 -17.79 4.27 3.22
CA ASN A 158 -18.66 5.04 2.34
C ASN A 158 -18.59 4.55 0.90
N GLN A 159 -17.39 4.19 0.42
CA GLN A 159 -17.19 3.63 -0.92
C GLN A 159 -17.74 2.19 -1.01
N TYR A 160 -17.59 1.41 0.06
CA TYR A 160 -17.98 0.01 0.10
C TYR A 160 -18.89 -0.32 1.30
N PRO A 161 -20.10 0.25 1.37
CA PRO A 161 -21.06 -0.04 2.43
C PRO A 161 -21.59 -1.48 2.34
N ASP A 162 -21.57 -2.05 1.13
CA ASP A 162 -21.92 -3.43 0.83
C ASP A 162 -20.63 -4.25 0.64
N LEU A 163 -20.38 -5.16 1.57
CA LEU A 163 -19.16 -5.97 1.56
C LEU A 163 -19.12 -7.02 0.44
N GLU A 164 -20.24 -7.35 -0.21
CA GLU A 164 -20.22 -8.17 -1.43
C GLU A 164 -19.54 -7.44 -2.60
N LYS A 165 -19.46 -6.12 -2.52
CA LYS A 165 -18.71 -5.27 -3.46
C LYS A 165 -17.32 -4.91 -2.92
N PHE A 166 -17.04 -5.29 -1.67
CA PHE A 166 -15.77 -5.05 -1.02
C PHE A 166 -14.81 -6.21 -1.26
N PRO A 167 -13.67 -5.97 -1.90
CA PRO A 167 -13.29 -4.83 -2.71
C PRO A 167 -13.49 -5.10 -4.20
N ILE A 168 -13.53 -4.03 -5.00
CA ILE A 168 -13.72 -4.11 -6.45
C ILE A 168 -12.73 -5.05 -7.18
N TYR A 169 -11.55 -5.26 -6.59
CA TYR A 169 -10.49 -6.10 -7.14
C TYR A 169 -10.72 -7.60 -6.98
N ALA A 170 -11.39 -8.02 -5.90
CA ALA A 170 -11.60 -9.42 -5.56
C ALA A 170 -12.53 -9.58 -4.35
N PRO A 171 -13.85 -9.36 -4.50
CA PRO A 171 -14.78 -9.34 -3.38
C PRO A 171 -14.82 -10.66 -2.60
N ASP A 172 -14.60 -11.78 -3.29
CA ASP A 172 -14.73 -13.13 -2.71
C ASP A 172 -13.40 -13.73 -2.21
N ARG A 173 -12.40 -12.92 -1.85
CA ARG A 173 -11.08 -13.45 -1.47
C ARG A 173 -10.75 -13.29 0.01
N TRP A 174 -10.57 -14.44 0.66
CA TRP A 174 -9.77 -14.56 1.87
C TRP A 174 -8.31 -14.23 1.57
N ASN A 175 -7.87 -13.01 1.89
CA ASN A 175 -6.49 -12.59 1.64
C ASN A 175 -5.94 -11.68 2.75
N TYR A 176 -4.60 -11.62 2.83
CA TYR A 176 -3.88 -10.78 3.78
C TYR A 176 -4.12 -9.28 3.59
N GLU A 177 -4.30 -8.82 2.36
CA GLU A 177 -4.37 -7.39 2.01
C GLU A 177 -5.57 -6.72 2.67
N TYR A 178 -6.75 -7.33 2.54
CA TYR A 178 -7.99 -6.82 3.10
C TYR A 178 -8.09 -7.10 4.59
N SER A 179 -7.62 -8.28 5.03
CA SER A 179 -7.47 -8.58 6.45
C SER A 179 -6.64 -7.53 7.17
N PHE A 180 -5.52 -7.10 6.58
CA PHE A 180 -4.64 -6.12 7.20
C PHE A 180 -5.38 -4.80 7.42
N PHE A 181 -6.15 -4.36 6.42
CA PHE A 181 -7.02 -3.20 6.58
C PHE A 181 -8.12 -3.42 7.63
N MET A 182 -8.80 -4.57 7.61
CA MET A 182 -9.86 -4.92 8.57
C MET A 182 -9.35 -5.01 10.01
N ALA A 183 -8.10 -5.44 10.22
CA ALA A 183 -7.45 -5.38 11.51
C ALA A 183 -7.28 -3.93 11.99
N GLY A 184 -6.99 -3.00 11.08
CA GLY A 184 -6.92 -1.56 11.35
C GLY A 184 -8.30 -0.98 11.67
N VAL A 185 -9.33 -1.33 10.89
CA VAL A 185 -10.73 -0.94 11.13
C VAL A 185 -11.18 -1.42 12.52
N TYR A 186 -10.92 -2.68 12.85
CA TYR A 186 -11.22 -3.23 14.18
C TYR A 186 -10.50 -2.45 15.29
N ARG A 187 -9.18 -2.22 15.15
CA ARG A 187 -8.38 -1.48 16.14
C ARG A 187 -8.90 -0.06 16.35
N GLN A 188 -9.22 0.66 15.27
CA GLN A 188 -9.82 1.98 15.36
C GLN A 188 -11.19 1.90 16.03
N GLY A 189 -12.02 0.92 15.66
CA GLY A 189 -13.31 0.66 16.30
C GLY A 189 -13.19 0.47 17.81
N LYS A 190 -12.21 -0.31 18.28
CA LYS A 190 -11.94 -0.46 19.71
C LYS A 190 -11.46 0.84 20.36
N LYS A 191 -10.61 1.61 19.68
CA LYS A 191 -10.06 2.88 20.18
C LYS A 191 -11.14 3.95 20.36
N VAL A 192 -11.99 4.15 19.36
CA VAL A 192 -13.07 5.16 19.39
C VAL A 192 -14.41 4.62 19.90
N LYS A 193 -14.47 3.33 20.28
CA LYS A 193 -15.68 2.63 20.74
C LYS A 193 -16.82 2.68 19.72
N SER A 194 -16.48 2.44 18.46
CA SER A 194 -17.43 2.38 17.35
C SER A 194 -17.81 0.93 17.04
N ASP A 195 -19.04 0.55 17.39
CA ASP A 195 -19.59 -0.77 17.09
C ASP A 195 -19.73 -1.00 15.58
N SER A 196 -19.96 0.06 14.79
CA SER A 196 -20.08 -0.06 13.33
C SER A 196 -18.77 -0.51 12.68
N TYR A 197 -17.62 -0.05 13.19
CA TYR A 197 -16.31 -0.48 12.68
C TYR A 197 -16.01 -1.93 13.03
N VAL A 198 -16.30 -2.33 14.28
CA VAL A 198 -16.14 -3.72 14.71
C VAL A 198 -17.06 -4.64 13.90
N LEU A 199 -18.32 -4.24 13.70
CA LEU A 199 -19.29 -4.99 12.91
C LEU A 199 -18.85 -5.09 11.44
N TYR A 200 -18.30 -4.04 10.85
CA TYR A 200 -17.81 -4.06 9.47
C TYR A 200 -16.67 -5.08 9.29
N ALA A 201 -15.70 -5.09 10.21
CA ALA A 201 -14.63 -6.11 10.21
C ALA A 201 -15.19 -7.53 10.48
N GLN A 202 -16.20 -7.66 11.34
CA GLN A 202 -16.86 -8.92 11.61
C GLN A 202 -17.61 -9.47 10.38
N GLN A 203 -18.39 -8.63 9.70
CA GLN A 203 -19.14 -9.00 8.51
C GLN A 203 -18.20 -9.48 7.39
N TRP A 204 -17.03 -8.84 7.25
CA TRP A 204 -16.02 -9.30 6.30
C TRP A 204 -15.55 -10.72 6.62
N VAL A 205 -15.17 -11.02 7.87
CA VAL A 205 -14.78 -12.39 8.27
C VAL A 205 -15.93 -13.38 8.10
N ASP A 206 -17.13 -13.00 8.53
CA ASP A 206 -18.33 -13.85 8.48
C ASP A 206 -18.75 -14.19 7.04
N GLY A 207 -18.37 -13.39 6.04
CA GLY A 207 -18.58 -13.71 4.61
C GLY A 207 -17.76 -14.91 4.11
N PHE A 208 -16.74 -15.35 4.84
CA PHE A 208 -15.82 -16.41 4.42
C PHE A 208 -15.96 -17.72 5.22
N ILE A 209 -16.79 -17.71 6.27
CA ILE A 209 -16.85 -18.81 7.23
C ILE A 209 -18.31 -19.19 7.55
N THR A 210 -18.54 -20.49 7.74
CA THR A 210 -19.85 -21.00 8.14
C THR A 210 -20.12 -20.73 9.64
N ASN A 211 -21.39 -20.85 10.04
CA ASN A 211 -21.77 -20.72 11.45
C ASN A 211 -21.18 -21.82 12.35
N GLU A 212 -20.81 -22.96 11.76
CA GLU A 212 -20.18 -24.09 12.46
C GLU A 212 -18.66 -23.89 12.68
N GLY A 213 -18.06 -22.83 12.13
CA GLY A 213 -16.63 -22.55 12.30
C GLY A 213 -15.75 -23.32 11.30
N SER A 214 -16.20 -23.39 10.04
CA SER A 214 -15.41 -23.89 8.91
C SER A 214 -15.36 -22.83 7.81
N PHE A 215 -14.36 -22.90 6.92
CA PHE A 215 -14.36 -22.03 5.75
C PHE A 215 -15.49 -22.39 4.79
N GLU A 216 -16.08 -21.38 4.14
CA GLU A 216 -17.00 -21.59 3.04
C GLU A 216 -16.30 -22.35 1.89
N PRO A 217 -17.02 -23.20 1.12
CA PRO A 217 -16.42 -24.02 0.07
C PRO A 217 -15.65 -23.19 -0.97
N GLY A 218 -14.38 -23.54 -1.21
CA GLY A 218 -13.53 -22.91 -2.22
C GLY A 218 -12.83 -21.62 -1.76
N VAL A 219 -13.11 -21.11 -0.55
CA VAL A 219 -12.48 -19.90 -0.03
C VAL A 219 -11.03 -20.13 0.42
N TYR A 220 -10.75 -21.29 1.00
CA TYR A 220 -9.45 -21.60 1.59
C TYR A 220 -8.98 -23.00 1.23
N ASN A 221 -7.70 -23.11 0.87
CA ASN A 221 -7.09 -24.37 0.47
C ASN A 221 -5.73 -24.57 1.18
N MET A 222 -5.76 -25.31 2.30
CA MET A 222 -4.57 -25.63 3.09
C MET A 222 -3.45 -26.30 2.27
N LYS A 223 -3.76 -27.02 1.18
CA LYS A 223 -2.75 -27.70 0.35
C LYS A 223 -1.88 -26.75 -0.48
N GLU A 224 -2.27 -25.49 -0.61
CA GLU A 224 -1.43 -24.47 -1.25
C GLU A 224 -0.32 -23.97 -0.33
N TYR A 225 -0.41 -24.27 0.97
CA TYR A 225 0.55 -23.90 2.00
C TYR A 225 0.97 -22.43 1.91
N LYS A 226 -0.01 -21.55 1.68
CA LYS A 226 0.21 -20.13 1.40
C LYS A 226 0.17 -19.33 2.70
N LEU A 227 1.34 -18.81 3.12
CA LEU A 227 1.43 -18.01 4.35
C LEU A 227 0.52 -16.77 4.31
N ASP A 228 0.28 -16.19 3.13
CA ASP A 228 -0.63 -15.06 2.93
C ASP A 228 -2.07 -15.35 3.39
N ASP A 229 -2.49 -16.61 3.45
CA ASP A 229 -3.85 -16.98 3.89
C ASP A 229 -3.95 -17.07 5.43
N ILE A 230 -2.84 -16.89 6.14
CA ILE A 230 -2.77 -16.99 7.59
C ILE A 230 -3.08 -15.65 8.27
N LEU A 231 -2.63 -14.53 7.70
CA LEU A 231 -2.79 -13.19 8.31
C LEU A 231 -4.24 -12.87 8.72
N PRO A 232 -5.29 -13.21 7.95
CA PRO A 232 -6.68 -13.00 8.37
C PRO A 232 -7.07 -13.65 9.69
N GLY A 233 -6.35 -14.70 10.11
CA GLY A 233 -6.51 -15.32 11.43
C GLY A 233 -6.33 -14.34 12.59
N ARG A 234 -5.63 -13.22 12.39
CA ARG A 234 -5.47 -12.17 13.41
C ARG A 234 -6.80 -11.49 13.74
N VAL A 235 -7.58 -11.13 12.71
CA VAL A 235 -8.92 -10.55 12.87
C VAL A 235 -9.86 -11.59 13.49
N VAL A 236 -9.74 -12.85 13.08
CA VAL A 236 -10.50 -13.96 13.67
C VAL A 236 -10.26 -14.07 15.18
N ILE A 237 -9.01 -13.99 15.65
CA ILE A 237 -8.71 -14.04 17.08
C ILE A 237 -9.31 -12.83 17.80
N TYR A 238 -9.20 -11.62 17.23
CA TYR A 238 -9.84 -10.43 17.81
C TYR A 238 -11.36 -10.61 17.98
N LEU A 239 -12.04 -11.13 16.95
CA LEU A 239 -13.48 -11.39 17.01
C LEU A 239 -13.83 -12.49 18.01
N HIS A 240 -12.99 -13.52 18.15
CA HIS A 240 -13.18 -14.52 19.19
C HIS A 240 -13.04 -13.92 20.59
N GLU A 241 -12.03 -13.08 20.82
CA GLU A 241 -11.81 -12.43 22.11
C GLU A 241 -12.97 -11.49 22.48
N GLU A 242 -13.52 -10.78 21.49
CA GLU A 242 -14.65 -9.87 21.66
C GLU A 242 -15.97 -10.62 21.91
N THR A 243 -16.30 -11.58 21.06
CA THR A 243 -17.63 -12.21 21.03
C THR A 243 -17.74 -13.49 21.85
N LYS A 244 -16.59 -14.13 22.15
CA LYS A 244 -16.48 -15.50 22.68
C LYS A 244 -17.17 -16.56 21.82
N ASN A 245 -17.47 -16.26 20.56
CA ASN A 245 -18.13 -17.21 19.66
C ASN A 245 -17.13 -18.28 19.19
N PRO A 246 -17.38 -19.58 19.48
CA PRO A 246 -16.44 -20.65 19.18
C PRO A 246 -16.13 -20.83 17.69
N LYS A 247 -17.00 -20.34 16.77
CA LYS A 247 -16.76 -20.43 15.32
C LYS A 247 -15.43 -19.79 14.91
N TYR A 248 -15.09 -18.66 15.53
CA TYR A 248 -13.85 -17.95 15.25
C TYR A 248 -12.63 -18.74 15.74
N LYS A 249 -12.71 -19.33 16.94
CA LYS A 249 -11.63 -20.19 17.43
C LYS A 249 -11.39 -21.39 16.51
N ALA A 250 -12.44 -22.03 16.01
CA ALA A 250 -12.31 -23.16 15.09
C ALA A 250 -11.57 -22.78 13.79
N ILE A 251 -11.80 -21.57 13.26
CA ILE A 251 -11.06 -21.03 12.12
C ILE A 251 -9.59 -20.79 12.51
N ALA A 252 -9.31 -20.16 13.65
CA ALA A 252 -7.95 -19.97 14.13
C ALA A 252 -7.20 -21.30 14.32
N ASP A 253 -7.88 -22.33 14.84
CA ASP A 253 -7.34 -23.69 15.01
C ASP A 253 -7.02 -24.35 13.65
N THR A 254 -7.80 -24.05 12.62
CA THR A 254 -7.52 -24.52 11.25
C THR A 254 -6.27 -23.85 10.66
N LEU A 255 -6.10 -22.55 10.90
CA LEU A 255 -4.95 -21.79 10.41
C LEU A 255 -3.66 -22.15 11.16
N ILE A 256 -3.72 -22.42 12.46
CA ILE A 256 -2.52 -22.89 13.19
C ILE A 256 -2.11 -24.30 12.75
N LEU A 257 -3.07 -25.17 12.41
CA LEU A 257 -2.79 -26.49 11.86
C LEU A 257 -2.07 -26.40 10.49
N HIS A 258 -2.41 -25.41 9.68
CA HIS A 258 -1.67 -25.09 8.44
C HIS A 258 -0.21 -24.80 8.76
N LEU A 259 0.08 -23.89 9.68
CA LEU A 259 1.47 -23.58 10.05
C LEU A 259 2.23 -24.79 10.62
N ALA A 260 1.54 -25.68 11.35
CA ALA A 260 2.15 -26.90 11.86
C ALA A 260 2.55 -27.88 10.74
N GLN A 261 1.86 -27.85 9.60
CA GLN A 261 2.11 -28.70 8.44
C GLN A 261 2.84 -27.98 7.30
N GLN A 262 3.14 -26.69 7.48
CA GLN A 262 3.81 -25.87 6.50
C GLN A 262 5.17 -26.48 6.13
N PRO A 263 5.47 -26.67 4.84
CA PRO A 263 6.78 -27.12 4.39
C PRO A 263 7.88 -26.18 4.86
N LYS A 264 9.05 -26.75 5.18
CA LYS A 264 10.19 -26.01 5.73
C LYS A 264 11.47 -26.26 4.93
N THR A 265 12.37 -25.30 4.95
CA THR A 265 13.77 -25.45 4.53
C THR A 265 14.51 -26.40 5.47
N SER A 266 15.74 -26.79 5.12
CA SER A 266 16.55 -27.67 5.98
C SER A 266 16.88 -27.05 7.35
N ASP A 267 16.93 -25.72 7.43
CA ASP A 267 17.09 -24.95 8.67
C ASP A 267 15.76 -24.69 9.42
N GLY A 268 14.65 -25.28 8.96
CA GLY A 268 13.34 -25.17 9.61
C GLY A 268 12.57 -23.89 9.28
N GLY A 269 12.97 -23.15 8.24
CA GLY A 269 12.28 -21.92 7.82
C GLY A 269 11.07 -22.21 6.94
N TYR A 270 9.94 -21.56 7.16
CA TYR A 270 8.74 -21.81 6.35
C TYR A 270 8.95 -21.47 4.88
N TRP A 271 8.56 -22.38 3.99
CA TRP A 271 8.37 -22.04 2.59
C TRP A 271 7.27 -20.98 2.51
N HIS A 272 7.42 -20.00 1.64
CA HIS A 272 6.43 -18.94 1.51
C HIS A 272 5.11 -19.49 0.95
N LYS A 273 5.19 -20.41 -0.02
CA LYS A 273 4.05 -21.15 -0.62
C LYS A 273 4.51 -22.54 -1.09
N GLU A 274 3.59 -23.49 -1.24
CA GLU A 274 3.91 -24.81 -1.86
C GLU A 274 4.54 -24.64 -3.26
N ILE A 275 4.07 -23.65 -4.03
CA ILE A 275 4.58 -23.35 -5.37
C ILE A 275 5.95 -22.65 -5.37
N TYR A 276 6.48 -22.26 -4.19
CA TYR A 276 7.77 -21.62 -3.98
C TYR A 276 8.64 -22.47 -3.04
N PRO A 277 9.01 -23.69 -3.47
CA PRO A 277 9.74 -24.60 -2.60
C PRO A 277 11.08 -24.01 -2.19
N TYR A 278 11.46 -24.20 -0.93
CA TYR A 278 12.72 -23.75 -0.34
C TYR A 278 12.90 -22.22 -0.21
N GLN A 279 11.87 -21.43 -0.51
CA GLN A 279 11.95 -19.97 -0.49
C GLN A 279 11.33 -19.38 0.77
N MET A 280 12.10 -18.56 1.49
CA MET A 280 11.62 -17.70 2.58
C MET A 280 11.59 -16.25 2.11
N TRP A 281 10.46 -15.55 2.30
CA TRP A 281 10.32 -14.13 1.97
C TRP A 281 10.00 -13.34 3.24
N LEU A 282 10.54 -12.12 3.35
CA LEU A 282 10.35 -11.25 4.53
C LEU A 282 8.87 -11.05 4.89
N ASP A 283 8.02 -10.95 3.87
CA ASP A 283 6.57 -10.84 3.95
C ASP A 283 5.98 -11.93 4.84
N GLY A 284 6.46 -13.16 4.71
CA GLY A 284 5.93 -14.34 5.40
C GLY A 284 5.96 -14.23 6.92
N ILE A 285 6.90 -13.46 7.48
CA ILE A 285 7.00 -13.26 8.93
C ILE A 285 5.80 -12.45 9.45
N PHE A 286 5.40 -11.40 8.73
CA PHE A 286 4.21 -10.66 9.11
C PHE A 286 2.95 -11.50 8.95
N MET A 287 2.88 -12.29 7.87
CA MET A 287 1.68 -13.08 7.55
C MET A 287 1.42 -14.21 8.56
N ALA A 288 2.49 -14.93 8.93
CA ALA A 288 2.40 -16.16 9.72
C ALA A 288 2.74 -15.95 11.19
N ASP A 289 3.91 -15.36 11.47
CA ASP A 289 4.50 -15.38 12.80
C ASP A 289 3.82 -14.43 13.79
N VAL A 290 3.29 -13.31 13.29
CA VAL A 290 2.46 -12.42 14.13
C VAL A 290 1.15 -13.09 14.52
N PHE A 291 0.55 -13.88 13.61
CA PHE A 291 -0.66 -14.65 13.89
C PHE A 291 -0.39 -15.77 14.91
N SER A 292 0.63 -16.60 14.70
CA SER A 292 0.95 -17.70 15.60
C SER A 292 1.31 -17.22 17.00
N MET A 293 2.03 -16.10 17.15
CA MET A 293 2.30 -15.51 18.47
C MET A 293 1.03 -14.95 19.14
N GLN A 294 0.13 -14.35 18.36
CA GLN A 294 -1.17 -13.93 18.86
C GLN A 294 -2.00 -15.14 19.33
N TYR A 295 -1.99 -16.23 18.55
CA TYR A 295 -2.63 -17.51 18.88
C TYR A 295 -2.03 -18.12 20.16
N ALA A 296 -0.70 -18.13 20.27
CA ALA A 296 0.06 -18.61 21.43
C ALA A 296 -0.42 -17.94 22.72
N LYS A 297 -0.53 -16.61 22.70
CA LYS A 297 -0.99 -15.83 23.84
C LYS A 297 -2.47 -16.05 24.15
N ALA A 298 -3.33 -16.01 23.12
CA ALA A 298 -4.78 -16.12 23.28
C ALA A 298 -5.22 -17.49 23.82
N TYR A 299 -4.49 -18.56 23.46
CA TYR A 299 -4.87 -19.95 23.77
C TYR A 299 -3.85 -20.72 24.61
N ASN A 300 -2.84 -20.03 25.16
CA ASN A 300 -1.80 -20.61 26.01
C ASN A 300 -1.05 -21.78 25.35
N GLN A 301 -0.52 -21.53 24.15
CA GLN A 301 0.25 -22.48 23.34
C GLN A 301 1.67 -21.92 23.11
N PRO A 302 2.53 -21.97 24.14
CA PRO A 302 3.80 -21.24 24.15
C PRO A 302 4.83 -21.71 23.12
N GLU A 303 4.70 -22.93 22.58
CA GLU A 303 5.59 -23.48 21.55
C GLU A 303 5.62 -22.61 20.27
N TRP A 304 4.55 -21.85 20.03
CA TRP A 304 4.47 -20.93 18.90
C TRP A 304 5.28 -19.64 19.10
N PHE A 305 5.67 -19.31 20.34
CA PHE A 305 6.64 -18.22 20.56
C PHE A 305 8.04 -18.64 20.08
N ASP A 306 8.50 -19.83 20.46
CA ASP A 306 9.81 -20.36 20.07
C ASP A 306 9.91 -20.53 18.55
N GLU A 307 8.89 -21.14 17.93
CA GLU A 307 8.84 -21.34 16.48
C GLU A 307 8.93 -20.00 15.74
N SER A 308 8.15 -19.00 16.15
CA SER A 308 8.12 -17.73 15.45
C SER A 308 9.36 -16.86 15.69
N ILE A 309 10.00 -16.96 16.86
CA ILE A 309 11.30 -16.33 17.10
C ILE A 309 12.38 -16.98 16.23
N HIS A 310 12.33 -18.30 16.03
CA HIS A 310 13.21 -19.00 15.08
C HIS A 310 13.02 -18.48 13.65
N GLN A 311 11.78 -18.34 13.16
CA GLN A 311 11.50 -17.79 11.83
C GLN A 311 12.05 -16.35 11.67
N ILE A 312 11.79 -15.48 12.65
CA ILE A 312 12.29 -14.09 12.68
C ILE A 312 13.81 -14.05 12.53
N LYS A 313 14.52 -14.84 13.34
CA LYS A 313 15.99 -14.87 13.37
C LYS A 313 16.58 -15.47 12.10
N LEU A 314 16.02 -16.58 11.65
CA LEU A 314 16.53 -17.30 10.48
C LEU A 314 16.47 -16.42 9.25
N ILE A 315 15.33 -15.80 8.95
CA ILE A 315 15.22 -14.99 7.74
C ILE A 315 16.12 -13.75 7.81
N TYR A 316 16.27 -13.13 8.99
CA TYR A 316 17.22 -12.03 9.19
C TYR A 316 18.64 -12.46 8.83
N GLN A 317 19.10 -13.58 9.39
CA GLN A 317 20.44 -14.11 9.14
C GLN A 317 20.66 -14.44 7.66
N ARG A 318 19.64 -14.94 6.96
CA ARG A 318 19.74 -15.34 5.55
C ARG A 318 19.68 -14.16 4.58
N THR A 319 18.96 -13.10 4.92
CA THR A 319 18.69 -11.96 4.01
C THR A 319 19.50 -10.71 4.32
N LEU A 320 20.15 -10.62 5.49
CA LEU A 320 20.94 -9.45 5.87
C LEU A 320 22.14 -9.25 4.95
N ASP A 321 22.20 -8.10 4.28
CA ASP A 321 23.41 -7.64 3.63
C ASP A 321 24.36 -6.98 4.65
N PRO A 322 25.57 -7.53 4.89
CA PRO A 322 26.50 -6.97 5.86
C PRO A 322 27.09 -5.61 5.45
N THR A 323 26.94 -5.21 4.17
CA THR A 323 27.50 -3.96 3.65
C THR A 323 26.58 -2.78 3.95
N THR A 324 25.30 -2.92 3.61
CA THR A 324 24.27 -1.87 3.76
C THR A 324 23.53 -1.96 5.10
N GLY A 325 23.44 -3.16 5.67
CA GLY A 325 22.57 -3.48 6.81
C GLY A 325 21.10 -3.72 6.43
N LEU A 326 20.74 -3.61 5.14
CA LEU A 326 19.39 -3.88 4.65
C LEU A 326 19.16 -5.39 4.47
N LEU A 327 17.89 -5.78 4.35
CA LEU A 327 17.47 -7.15 4.12
C LEU A 327 16.99 -7.32 2.68
N TYR A 328 17.55 -8.30 1.96
CA TYR A 328 17.02 -8.71 0.66
C TYR A 328 15.58 -9.25 0.81
N HIS A 329 14.71 -9.02 -0.18
CA HIS A 329 13.30 -9.45 -0.14
C HIS A 329 13.12 -10.93 0.23
N GLY A 330 13.94 -11.82 -0.34
CA GLY A 330 13.82 -13.25 -0.05
C GLY A 330 15.13 -14.02 -0.17
N TRP A 331 15.06 -15.26 0.29
CA TRP A 331 16.14 -16.23 0.26
C TRP A 331 15.61 -17.58 -0.25
N ASP A 332 16.34 -18.20 -1.17
CA ASP A 332 16.09 -19.54 -1.70
C ASP A 332 17.23 -20.48 -1.32
N GLU A 333 16.94 -21.45 -0.46
CA GLU A 333 17.93 -22.47 -0.02
C GLU A 333 18.43 -23.32 -1.20
N SER A 334 17.56 -23.57 -2.19
CA SER A 334 17.90 -24.34 -3.39
C SER A 334 18.70 -23.53 -4.41
N LYS A 335 18.78 -22.20 -4.23
CA LYS A 335 19.51 -21.25 -5.06
C LYS A 335 19.05 -21.29 -6.52
N ASN A 336 17.74 -21.13 -6.73
CA ASN A 336 17.17 -21.03 -8.06
C ASN A 336 17.91 -19.97 -8.92
N PRO A 337 18.37 -20.32 -10.14
CA PRO A 337 19.23 -19.45 -10.94
C PRO A 337 18.54 -18.23 -11.56
N VAL A 338 17.22 -18.07 -11.41
CA VAL A 338 16.46 -16.95 -12.00
C VAL A 338 16.71 -15.64 -11.25
N TRP A 339 16.78 -15.69 -9.92
CA TRP A 339 16.96 -14.49 -9.09
C TRP A 339 17.87 -14.72 -7.89
N ALA A 340 18.06 -15.96 -7.44
CA ALA A 340 18.81 -16.23 -6.22
C ALA A 340 20.30 -16.13 -6.47
N HIS A 341 21.00 -15.40 -5.60
CA HIS A 341 22.44 -15.29 -5.65
C HIS A 341 23.08 -16.69 -5.53
N PRO A 342 24.04 -17.09 -6.40
CA PRO A 342 24.54 -18.46 -6.46
C PRO A 342 25.20 -18.96 -5.16
N GLU A 343 25.85 -18.05 -4.42
CA GLU A 343 26.46 -18.39 -3.13
C GLU A 343 25.50 -18.23 -1.94
N ARG A 344 24.82 -17.08 -1.85
CA ARG A 344 24.01 -16.69 -0.69
C ARG A 344 22.56 -17.14 -0.74
N GLY A 345 21.99 -17.38 -1.92
CA GLY A 345 20.58 -17.68 -2.14
C GLY A 345 19.65 -16.46 -2.05
N THR A 346 20.16 -15.25 -1.83
CA THR A 346 19.35 -14.04 -1.64
C THR A 346 18.83 -13.47 -2.96
N SER A 347 17.69 -12.79 -2.94
CA SER A 347 17.22 -11.94 -4.03
C SER A 347 18.18 -10.75 -4.25
N PRO A 348 18.15 -10.09 -5.42
CA PRO A 348 19.16 -9.07 -5.73
C PRO A 348 18.86 -7.69 -5.16
N GLU A 349 17.62 -7.40 -4.74
CA GLU A 349 17.20 -6.05 -4.34
C GLU A 349 16.63 -5.95 -2.92
N PHE A 350 16.73 -4.75 -2.34
CA PHE A 350 16.11 -4.35 -1.07
C PHE A 350 14.76 -3.68 -1.34
N TRP A 351 13.72 -4.50 -1.53
CA TRP A 351 12.38 -4.00 -1.79
C TRP A 351 11.76 -3.40 -0.51
N GLY A 352 11.36 -2.13 -0.58
CA GLY A 352 10.89 -1.35 0.57
C GLY A 352 9.78 -2.04 1.35
N ARG A 353 8.72 -2.52 0.69
CA ARG A 353 7.59 -3.14 1.40
C ARG A 353 7.95 -4.47 2.07
N ALA A 354 8.82 -5.29 1.48
CA ALA A 354 9.28 -6.52 2.13
C ALA A 354 10.00 -6.22 3.45
N VAL A 355 10.90 -5.23 3.46
CA VAL A 355 11.54 -4.76 4.71
C VAL A 355 10.50 -4.14 5.66
N GLY A 356 9.50 -3.44 5.11
CA GLY A 356 8.37 -2.87 5.87
C GLY A 356 7.59 -3.94 6.63
N TRP A 357 7.21 -5.03 5.97
CA TRP A 357 6.54 -6.16 6.60
C TRP A 357 7.37 -6.76 7.72
N TYR A 358 8.66 -6.96 7.50
CA TYR A 358 9.54 -7.50 8.52
C TYR A 358 9.63 -6.58 9.74
N LEU A 359 9.80 -5.28 9.52
CA LEU A 359 9.88 -4.30 10.62
C LEU A 359 8.55 -4.20 11.40
N MET A 360 7.42 -4.25 10.70
CA MET A 360 6.10 -4.35 11.31
C MET A 360 5.96 -5.63 12.14
N ALA A 361 6.44 -6.76 11.63
CA ALA A 361 6.35 -8.04 12.33
C ALA A 361 7.12 -7.98 13.65
N LEU A 362 8.33 -7.40 13.68
CA LEU A 362 9.11 -7.24 14.92
C LEU A 362 8.34 -6.48 16.02
N VAL A 363 7.78 -5.29 15.70
CA VAL A 363 7.05 -4.47 16.69
C VAL A 363 5.69 -5.06 17.08
N GLU A 364 5.06 -5.82 16.20
CA GLU A 364 3.79 -6.51 16.47
C GLU A 364 3.99 -7.77 17.30
N SER A 365 5.00 -8.57 17.01
CA SER A 365 5.39 -9.76 17.77
C SER A 365 5.71 -9.41 19.23
N LEU A 366 6.36 -8.27 19.49
CA LEU A 366 6.74 -7.84 20.84
C LEU A 366 5.55 -7.54 21.78
N ASP A 367 4.32 -7.39 21.27
CA ASP A 367 3.11 -7.33 22.10
C ASP A 367 2.70 -8.71 22.67
N TYR A 368 3.20 -9.79 22.06
CA TYR A 368 2.83 -11.16 22.39
C TYR A 368 3.94 -11.96 23.08
N ILE A 369 5.20 -11.74 22.70
CA ILE A 369 6.35 -12.42 23.31
C ILE A 369 6.39 -12.10 24.82
N PRO A 370 6.41 -13.13 25.70
CA PRO A 370 6.51 -12.92 27.15
C PRO A 370 7.74 -12.10 27.53
N GLU A 371 7.61 -11.16 28.48
CA GLU A 371 8.71 -10.28 28.89
C GLU A 371 9.96 -11.04 29.38
N ASN A 372 9.76 -12.22 29.97
CA ASN A 372 10.82 -13.10 30.47
C ASN A 372 11.29 -14.16 29.46
N HIS A 373 10.83 -14.11 28.20
CA HIS A 373 11.27 -15.04 27.18
C HIS A 373 12.76 -14.83 26.89
N PRO A 374 13.59 -15.89 26.91
CA PRO A 374 15.06 -15.77 26.85
C PRO A 374 15.57 -15.10 25.57
N GLU A 375 14.83 -15.22 24.47
CA GLU A 375 15.21 -14.68 23.16
C GLU A 375 14.51 -13.35 22.80
N ARG A 376 13.72 -12.77 23.72
CA ARG A 376 13.02 -11.50 23.46
C ARG A 376 13.97 -10.35 23.14
N ASP A 377 15.09 -10.28 23.86
CA ASP A 377 16.10 -9.24 23.67
C ASP A 377 16.78 -9.33 22.29
N GLU A 378 16.84 -10.51 21.69
CA GLU A 378 17.36 -10.68 20.33
C GLU A 378 16.41 -10.07 19.29
N VAL A 379 15.09 -10.25 19.45
CA VAL A 379 14.09 -9.60 18.59
C VAL A 379 14.14 -8.08 18.73
N ILE A 380 14.28 -7.57 19.97
CA ILE A 380 14.46 -6.13 20.22
C ILE A 380 15.74 -5.60 19.56
N LYS A 381 16.83 -6.36 19.65
CA LYS A 381 18.09 -5.98 19.01
C LYS A 381 17.96 -5.91 17.48
N ILE A 382 17.32 -6.90 16.86
CA ILE A 382 17.05 -6.89 15.41
C ILE A 382 16.22 -5.66 15.03
N LEU A 383 15.18 -5.34 15.81
CA LEU A 383 14.37 -4.13 15.61
C LEU A 383 15.22 -2.86 15.66
N GLN A 384 16.06 -2.71 16.68
CA GLN A 384 16.93 -1.54 16.86
C GLN A 384 17.93 -1.40 15.72
N ASP A 385 18.63 -2.48 15.39
CA ASP A 385 19.65 -2.50 14.34
C ASP A 385 19.03 -2.18 12.97
N LEU A 386 17.93 -2.83 12.61
CA LEU A 386 17.26 -2.58 11.34
C LEU A 386 16.61 -1.19 11.30
N SER A 387 16.02 -0.70 12.39
CA SER A 387 15.43 0.65 12.44
C SER A 387 16.47 1.73 12.18
N ALA A 388 17.66 1.59 12.74
CA ALA A 388 18.77 2.51 12.50
C ALA A 388 19.18 2.55 11.02
N VAL A 389 19.22 1.38 10.37
CA VAL A 389 19.52 1.27 8.93
C VAL A 389 18.39 1.88 8.10
N VAL A 390 17.13 1.49 8.32
CA VAL A 390 15.98 2.00 7.55
C VAL A 390 15.92 3.52 7.63
N ARG A 391 16.09 4.11 8.82
CA ARG A 391 16.08 5.56 9.02
C ARG A 391 17.18 6.28 8.22
N LYS A 392 18.36 5.68 8.06
CA LYS A 392 19.45 6.23 7.23
C LYS A 392 19.06 6.34 5.75
N TYR A 393 18.19 5.47 5.26
CA TYR A 393 17.72 5.45 3.88
C TYR A 393 16.45 6.30 3.64
N GLN A 394 15.99 7.06 4.64
CA GLN A 394 14.93 8.04 4.42
C GLN A 394 15.41 9.12 3.44
N ASP A 395 14.64 9.37 2.40
CA ASP A 395 14.95 10.44 1.47
C ASP A 395 14.77 11.80 2.13
N SER A 396 15.80 12.64 2.01
CA SER A 396 15.85 13.91 2.73
C SER A 396 14.88 14.96 2.19
N SER A 397 14.44 14.83 0.93
CA SER A 397 13.56 15.81 0.28
C SER A 397 12.09 15.48 0.48
N SER A 398 11.70 14.23 0.21
CA SER A 398 10.33 13.73 0.38
C SER A 398 10.01 13.36 1.82
N LYS A 399 11.01 13.04 2.67
CA LYS A 399 10.87 12.44 4.00
C LYS A 399 10.27 11.03 3.99
N LEU A 400 10.35 10.35 2.86
CA LEU A 400 9.77 9.04 2.62
C LEU A 400 10.84 8.06 2.08
N TRP A 401 10.43 6.85 1.71
CA TRP A 401 11.34 5.81 1.24
C TRP A 401 11.02 5.38 -0.18
N TYR A 402 12.07 5.01 -0.90
CA TYR A 402 11.97 4.52 -2.27
C TYR A 402 11.54 3.05 -2.33
N GLN A 403 10.88 2.69 -3.43
CA GLN A 403 10.50 1.32 -3.79
C GLN A 403 11.69 0.35 -3.70
N VAL A 404 12.85 0.74 -4.25
CA VAL A 404 14.14 0.07 -3.99
C VAL A 404 15.00 0.99 -3.14
N MET A 405 15.23 0.58 -1.88
CA MET A 405 15.60 1.50 -0.80
C MET A 405 16.96 2.20 -1.00
N ASP A 406 17.97 1.48 -1.49
CA ASP A 406 19.33 1.98 -1.63
C ASP A 406 19.61 2.66 -2.99
N LYS A 407 18.59 2.74 -3.85
CA LYS A 407 18.71 3.19 -5.25
C LYS A 407 17.87 4.43 -5.54
N GLY A 408 17.64 5.30 -4.56
CA GLY A 408 16.80 6.50 -4.73
C GLY A 408 17.25 7.47 -5.84
N ASN A 409 18.55 7.50 -6.14
CA ASN A 409 19.11 8.32 -7.22
C ASN A 409 19.10 7.62 -8.60
N GLN A 410 18.63 6.37 -8.70
CA GLN A 410 18.56 5.67 -9.98
C GLN A 410 17.31 6.10 -10.75
N PRO A 411 17.42 6.46 -12.04
CA PRO A 411 16.27 6.82 -12.86
C PRO A 411 15.19 5.73 -12.84
N GLY A 412 13.93 6.15 -12.77
CA GLY A 412 12.78 5.25 -12.76
C GLY A 412 12.37 4.75 -11.37
N ASN A 413 13.25 4.84 -10.36
CA ASN A 413 12.85 4.58 -8.98
C ASN A 413 11.89 5.68 -8.47
N TRP A 414 11.11 5.36 -7.46
CA TRP A 414 10.01 6.22 -7.00
C TRP A 414 9.72 6.01 -5.52
N ILE A 415 9.14 7.04 -4.87
CA ILE A 415 8.74 7.00 -3.47
C ILE A 415 7.49 6.14 -3.33
N GLU A 416 7.54 5.13 -2.46
CA GLU A 416 6.48 4.14 -2.30
C GLU A 416 5.78 4.32 -0.94
N THR A 417 4.46 4.44 -0.96
CA THR A 417 3.70 4.90 0.20
C THR A 417 3.46 3.82 1.25
N SER A 418 3.32 2.55 0.87
CA SER A 418 3.11 1.48 1.84
C SER A 418 4.32 1.26 2.73
N CYS A 419 5.52 1.06 2.19
CA CYS A 419 6.74 0.86 2.97
C CYS A 419 7.04 2.08 3.86
N SER A 420 6.83 3.29 3.34
CA SER A 420 7.01 4.52 4.10
C SER A 420 6.09 4.58 5.33
N ALA A 421 4.82 4.21 5.17
CA ALA A 421 3.88 4.12 6.27
C ALA A 421 4.22 2.99 7.26
N MET A 422 4.67 1.82 6.75
CA MET A 422 5.09 0.68 7.58
C MET A 422 6.32 1.01 8.45
N PHE A 423 7.32 1.68 7.88
CA PHE A 423 8.51 2.10 8.61
C PHE A 423 8.18 3.14 9.68
N ALA A 424 7.42 4.17 9.32
CA ALA A 424 6.95 5.17 10.26
C ALA A 424 6.11 4.54 11.39
N TYR A 425 5.26 3.57 11.07
CA TYR A 425 4.46 2.84 12.05
C TYR A 425 5.35 2.10 13.05
N ALA A 426 6.32 1.32 12.55
CA ALA A 426 7.23 0.58 13.40
C ALA A 426 8.10 1.51 14.26
N PHE A 427 8.51 2.67 13.74
CA PHE A 427 9.22 3.69 14.51
C PHE A 427 8.37 4.29 15.63
N ALA A 428 7.13 4.69 15.33
CA ALA A 428 6.20 5.24 16.31
C ALA A 428 5.89 4.21 17.42
N LYS A 429 5.58 2.98 17.02
CA LYS A 429 5.26 1.90 17.96
C LYS A 429 6.46 1.45 18.78
N GLY A 430 7.61 1.28 18.14
CA GLY A 430 8.87 0.93 18.83
C GLY A 430 9.27 1.98 19.85
N HIS A 431 9.01 3.26 19.57
CA HIS A 431 9.18 4.34 20.54
C HIS A 431 8.16 4.23 21.70
N ARG A 432 6.86 4.07 21.40
CA ARG A 432 5.82 3.92 22.45
C ARG A 432 6.11 2.74 23.38
N GLN A 433 6.64 1.64 22.86
CA GLN A 433 7.02 0.46 23.64
C GLN A 433 8.36 0.61 24.38
N GLY A 434 9.12 1.69 24.15
CA GLY A 434 10.40 1.98 24.82
C GLY A 434 11.62 1.28 24.21
N PHE A 435 11.49 0.71 23.01
CA PHE A 435 12.60 0.03 22.31
C PHE A 435 13.42 0.99 21.43
N LEU A 436 12.83 2.11 21.01
CA LEU A 436 13.44 3.14 20.18
C LEU A 436 13.36 4.50 20.88
N ASP A 437 14.39 5.34 20.69
CA ASP A 437 14.40 6.69 21.26
C ASP A 437 13.44 7.66 20.56
N GLU A 438 13.27 8.86 21.12
CA GLU A 438 12.34 9.89 20.64
C GLU A 438 12.60 10.33 19.19
N SER A 439 13.83 10.20 18.69
CA SER A 439 14.16 10.63 17.34
C SER A 439 13.49 9.77 16.26
N TYR A 440 13.09 8.53 16.60
CA TYR A 440 12.27 7.68 15.74
C TYR A 440 10.82 8.16 15.68
N LEU A 441 10.25 8.65 16.78
CA LEU A 441 8.92 9.27 16.77
C LEU A 441 8.89 10.56 15.93
N VAL A 442 9.95 11.37 16.00
CA VAL A 442 10.11 12.56 15.13
C VAL A 442 10.10 12.13 13.66
N THR A 443 10.92 11.15 13.30
CA THR A 443 11.00 10.61 11.93
C THR A 443 9.65 10.06 11.47
N ALA A 444 8.91 9.35 12.33
CA ALA A 444 7.58 8.84 12.02
C ALA A 444 6.56 9.96 11.74
N ASN A 445 6.58 11.04 12.53
CA ASN A 445 5.69 12.20 12.30
C ASN A 445 6.06 12.95 11.02
N GLU A 446 7.35 13.10 10.70
CA GLU A 446 7.80 13.69 9.43
C GLU A 446 7.28 12.89 8.23
N ALA A 447 7.43 11.55 8.27
CA ALA A 447 6.92 10.67 7.24
C ALA A 447 5.39 10.69 7.15
N PHE A 448 4.67 10.69 8.27
CA PHE A 448 3.21 10.80 8.29
C PHE A 448 2.74 12.11 7.62
N ASN A 449 3.32 13.25 8.02
CA ASN A 449 2.98 14.53 7.40
C ASN A 449 3.33 14.54 5.91
N ALA A 450 4.48 13.99 5.52
CA ALA A 450 4.86 13.90 4.12
C ALA A 450 3.90 13.05 3.28
N LEU A 451 3.40 11.92 3.81
CA LEU A 451 2.36 11.12 3.16
C LEU A 451 1.09 11.95 2.94
N LEU A 452 0.63 12.67 3.97
CA LEU A 452 -0.56 13.52 3.88
C LEU A 452 -0.38 14.69 2.90
N ASP A 453 0.81 15.28 2.86
CA ASP A 453 1.11 16.45 2.05
C ASP A 453 1.25 16.11 0.56
N GLN A 454 1.79 14.92 0.25
CA GLN A 454 2.24 14.57 -1.10
C GLN A 454 1.38 13.49 -1.79
N TYR A 455 0.72 12.61 -1.02
CA TYR A 455 0.10 11.40 -1.56
C TYR A 455 -1.32 11.10 -1.08
N VAL A 456 -1.87 11.91 -0.16
CA VAL A 456 -3.28 11.80 0.23
C VAL A 456 -4.11 12.86 -0.48
N PHE A 457 -5.17 12.39 -1.12
CA PHE A 457 -6.12 13.21 -1.86
C PHE A 457 -7.54 12.98 -1.35
N VAL A 458 -8.45 13.87 -1.74
CA VAL A 458 -9.86 13.83 -1.38
C VAL A 458 -10.70 13.98 -2.65
N ASP A 459 -11.66 13.08 -2.86
CA ASP A 459 -12.65 13.19 -3.93
C ASP A 459 -13.75 14.22 -3.59
N ASP A 460 -14.70 14.41 -4.51
CA ASP A 460 -15.84 15.30 -4.31
C ASP A 460 -16.87 14.78 -3.29
N ALA A 461 -16.85 13.48 -3.00
CA ALA A 461 -17.66 12.86 -1.97
C ALA A 461 -17.04 13.02 -0.55
N GLY A 462 -15.81 13.52 -0.46
CA GLY A 462 -15.08 13.69 0.79
C GLY A 462 -14.32 12.44 1.25
N ASN A 463 -14.18 11.43 0.39
CA ASN A 463 -13.41 10.23 0.70
C ASN A 463 -11.91 10.49 0.50
N LEU A 464 -11.11 9.94 1.40
CA LEU A 464 -9.65 9.96 1.33
C LEU A 464 -9.13 8.87 0.39
N HIS A 465 -8.15 9.24 -0.42
CA HIS A 465 -7.44 8.36 -1.35
C HIS A 465 -5.93 8.43 -1.13
N LEU A 466 -5.23 7.29 -1.22
CA LEU A 466 -3.77 7.20 -1.11
C LEU A 466 -3.15 6.74 -2.44
N ASP A 467 -2.33 7.59 -3.05
CA ASP A 467 -1.61 7.28 -4.30
C ASP A 467 -0.25 6.56 -4.03
N GLN A 468 0.38 6.06 -5.09
CA GLN A 468 1.74 5.51 -5.12
C GLN A 468 1.96 4.32 -4.16
N THR A 469 0.98 3.43 -4.03
CA THR A 469 1.22 2.13 -3.39
C THR A 469 1.58 1.09 -4.44
N VAL A 470 2.68 0.36 -4.29
CA VAL A 470 2.99 -0.73 -5.24
C VAL A 470 1.96 -1.85 -5.12
N LYS A 471 1.43 -2.35 -6.24
CA LYS A 471 0.46 -3.45 -6.29
C LYS A 471 1.05 -4.76 -5.75
N ILE A 472 2.20 -5.16 -6.27
CA ILE A 472 2.83 -6.45 -5.97
C ILE A 472 4.33 -6.39 -6.18
N GLY A 473 5.07 -7.10 -5.33
CA GLY A 473 6.45 -7.55 -5.60
C GLY A 473 6.47 -9.05 -5.40
N THR A 474 7.06 -9.80 -6.33
CA THR A 474 7.15 -11.26 -6.25
C THR A 474 8.52 -11.75 -6.68
N LEU A 475 8.96 -12.87 -6.09
CA LEU A 475 10.13 -13.64 -6.52
C LEU A 475 9.71 -14.93 -7.24
N ASN A 476 8.50 -14.98 -7.81
CA ASN A 476 8.06 -16.12 -8.61
C ASN A 476 8.93 -16.24 -9.88
N PRO A 477 9.71 -17.34 -10.04
CA PRO A 477 10.63 -17.48 -11.16
C PRO A 477 9.96 -17.50 -12.55
N LYS A 478 8.63 -17.70 -12.61
CA LYS A 478 7.86 -17.70 -13.87
C LYS A 478 7.70 -16.32 -14.48
N ASN A 479 7.72 -15.26 -13.68
CA ASN A 479 7.40 -13.91 -14.12
C ASN A 479 8.18 -12.80 -13.42
N SER A 480 9.17 -13.14 -12.58
CA SER A 480 10.02 -12.17 -11.91
C SER A 480 11.46 -12.65 -11.81
N LYS A 481 12.39 -11.75 -12.14
CA LYS A 481 13.81 -11.87 -11.84
C LYS A 481 14.19 -11.23 -10.50
N GLY A 482 13.22 -10.58 -9.86
CA GLY A 482 13.44 -9.84 -8.63
C GLY A 482 14.51 -8.75 -8.74
N ASP A 483 14.83 -8.26 -9.93
CA ASP A 483 15.82 -7.23 -10.19
C ASP A 483 15.21 -5.82 -10.11
N PHE A 484 16.06 -4.80 -10.17
CA PHE A 484 15.64 -3.41 -10.12
C PHE A 484 14.54 -3.08 -11.14
N GLU A 485 14.73 -3.47 -12.41
CA GLU A 485 13.77 -3.25 -13.50
C GLU A 485 12.41 -3.87 -13.20
N TYR A 486 12.41 -5.10 -12.68
CA TYR A 486 11.17 -5.72 -12.20
C TYR A 486 10.47 -4.85 -11.16
N TYR A 487 11.14 -4.46 -10.06
CA TYR A 487 10.49 -3.71 -8.98
C TYR A 487 10.06 -2.30 -9.34
N ILE A 488 10.76 -1.60 -10.24
CA ILE A 488 10.32 -0.25 -10.63
C ILE A 488 9.18 -0.29 -11.66
N SER A 489 9.06 -1.40 -12.42
CA SER A 489 8.00 -1.61 -13.42
C SER A 489 6.67 -2.09 -12.82
N THR A 490 6.65 -2.50 -11.54
CA THR A 490 5.43 -2.95 -10.89
C THR A 490 4.41 -1.81 -10.79
N GLU A 491 3.16 -2.16 -11.10
CA GLU A 491 2.03 -1.22 -11.09
C GLU A 491 1.89 -0.49 -9.75
N ARG A 492 1.59 0.81 -9.82
CA ARG A 492 1.29 1.69 -8.69
C ARG A 492 -0.21 1.88 -8.63
N ARG A 493 -0.82 1.54 -7.51
CA ARG A 493 -2.26 1.61 -7.34
C ARG A 493 -2.61 2.69 -6.33
N ILE A 494 -3.63 3.45 -6.68
CA ILE A 494 -4.37 4.23 -5.70
C ILE A 494 -5.20 3.27 -4.85
N ASP A 495 -5.29 3.54 -3.56
CA ASP A 495 -6.13 2.81 -2.61
C ASP A 495 -5.86 1.30 -2.54
N ASP A 496 -4.63 0.88 -2.86
CA ASP A 496 -4.22 -0.48 -2.57
C ASP A 496 -4.18 -0.66 -1.04
N TYR A 497 -4.92 -1.68 -0.57
CA TYR A 497 -5.13 -1.92 0.85
C TYR A 497 -3.85 -2.17 1.64
N LYS A 498 -2.75 -2.58 1.00
CA LYS A 498 -1.44 -2.69 1.67
C LYS A 498 -0.92 -1.32 2.09
N GLY A 499 -1.16 -0.29 1.30
CA GLY A 499 -0.85 1.10 1.62
C GLY A 499 -1.85 1.71 2.60
N LEU A 500 -3.15 1.61 2.30
CA LEU A 500 -4.21 2.15 3.17
C LEU A 500 -4.15 1.59 4.58
N ALA A 501 -3.96 0.27 4.73
CA ALA A 501 -3.83 -0.36 6.04
C ALA A 501 -2.58 0.09 6.79
N SER A 502 -1.44 0.25 6.08
CA SER A 502 -0.21 0.76 6.69
C SER A 502 -0.39 2.19 7.21
N LEU A 503 -1.03 3.06 6.43
CA LEU A 503 -1.34 4.43 6.83
C LEU A 503 -2.39 4.48 7.96
N LEU A 504 -3.36 3.57 7.96
CA LEU A 504 -4.33 3.43 9.04
C LEU A 504 -3.64 3.01 10.35
N PHE A 505 -2.76 2.00 10.32
CA PHE A 505 -2.00 1.58 11.49
C PHE A 505 -1.13 2.72 12.03
N LEU A 506 -0.44 3.45 11.15
CA LEU A 506 0.36 4.62 11.50
C LEU A 506 -0.47 5.72 12.16
N SER A 507 -1.62 6.10 11.57
CA SER A 507 -2.48 7.15 12.12
C SER A 507 -3.10 6.75 13.47
N ILE A 508 -3.50 5.49 13.64
CA ILE A 508 -3.95 4.95 14.93
C ILE A 508 -2.85 5.08 15.99
N GLU A 509 -1.62 4.68 15.67
CA GLU A 509 -0.47 4.71 16.59
C GLU A 509 -0.08 6.14 16.97
N LEU A 510 -0.11 7.08 16.02
CA LEU A 510 0.20 8.49 16.25
C LEU A 510 -0.95 9.30 16.86
N ASN A 511 -2.12 8.68 17.08
CA ASN A 511 -3.34 9.34 17.54
C ASN A 511 -3.76 10.50 16.62
N LYS A 512 -3.83 10.22 15.32
CA LYS A 512 -4.18 11.18 14.28
C LYS A 512 -5.56 10.98 13.71
#